data_AF-A0AAI9R686-F1
#
_entry.id   AF-A0AAI9R686-F1
#
_cell.length_a   1.000
_cell.length_b   1.000
_cell.length_c   1.000
_cell.angle_alpha   90.00
_cell.angle_beta   90.00
_cell.angle_gamma   90.00
#
_symmetry.space_group_name_H-M   'P 1'
#
loop_
_entity.id
_entity.type
_entity.pdbx_description
1 polymer ?
#
loop_
_entity_poly.entity_id
_entity_poly.type
_entity_poly.pdbx_seq_one_letter_code
_entity_poly.pdbx_strand_id
1 'polypeptide(L)'
;RLRRMRNWVDGQHFPSDAKIEIRSSISEEARDNLTEEQIGFLSALGAEFDDCDWTEAEIGSCIRSVAAETGVGGRNAYVALYWAILGKNHGPKASSLIAEMDSASVMSLISRV
;
A
#
# COMPACT_ATOMS: atom_id res chain seq x y z
N ARG A 1 10.17 -8.93 -22.96
CA ARG A 1 9.38 -7.78 -22.47
C ARG A 1 10.03 -7.12 -21.27
N LEU A 2 10.25 -7.83 -20.15
CA LEU A 2 10.84 -7.31 -18.91
C LEU A 2 12.17 -6.54 -19.07
N ARG A 3 13.08 -7.00 -19.93
CA ARG A 3 14.34 -6.28 -20.21
C ARG A 3 14.11 -4.84 -20.68
N ARG A 4 13.12 -4.61 -21.55
CA ARG A 4 12.82 -3.26 -22.05
C ARG A 4 12.22 -2.37 -20.96
N MET A 5 11.41 -2.94 -20.08
CA MET A 5 10.83 -2.19 -18.94
C MET A 5 11.90 -1.81 -17.92
N ARG A 6 12.85 -2.72 -17.61
CA ARG A 6 14.02 -2.39 -16.79
C ARG A 6 14.86 -1.29 -17.41
N ASN A 7 15.23 -1.41 -18.68
CA ASN A 7 15.96 -0.36 -19.38
C ASN A 7 15.21 0.99 -19.38
N TRP A 8 13.88 0.98 -19.42
CA TRP A 8 13.08 2.21 -19.30
C TRP A 8 13.16 2.80 -17.90
N VAL A 9 12.98 2.00 -16.84
CA VAL A 9 13.04 2.44 -15.43
C VAL A 9 14.44 2.93 -15.03
N ASP A 10 15.48 2.29 -15.56
CA ASP A 10 16.88 2.64 -15.31
C ASP A 10 17.39 3.78 -16.20
N GLY A 11 16.60 4.17 -17.21
CA GLY A 11 16.97 5.19 -18.19
C GLY A 11 16.89 6.61 -17.61
N GLN A 12 17.72 7.52 -18.16
CA GLN A 12 17.82 8.92 -17.73
C GLN A 12 16.51 9.73 -17.85
N HIS A 13 15.58 9.27 -18.69
CA HIS A 13 14.31 9.96 -18.95
C HIS A 13 13.15 9.39 -18.13
N PHE A 14 13.41 8.40 -17.27
CA PHE A 14 12.37 7.90 -16.39
C PHE A 14 12.06 8.95 -15.32
N PRO A 15 10.79 9.36 -15.16
CA PRO A 15 10.43 10.37 -14.16
C PRO A 15 10.69 9.85 -12.75
N SER A 16 11.43 10.62 -11.95
CA SER A 16 11.76 10.28 -10.55
C SER A 16 10.51 9.95 -9.73
N ASP A 17 9.44 10.70 -9.92
CA ASP A 17 8.22 10.61 -9.12
C ASP A 17 7.45 9.30 -9.39
N ALA A 18 7.66 8.71 -10.57
CA ALA A 18 7.11 7.40 -10.92
C ALA A 18 7.94 6.24 -10.33
N LYS A 19 9.15 6.49 -9.81
CA LYS A 19 9.89 5.47 -9.06
C LYS A 19 9.21 5.25 -7.72
N ILE A 20 9.12 3.99 -7.35
CA ILE A 20 8.58 3.58 -6.06
C ILE A 20 9.66 2.82 -5.32
N GLU A 21 9.70 3.00 -4.02
CA GLU A 21 10.51 2.22 -3.10
C GLU A 21 9.56 1.64 -2.06
N ILE A 22 9.57 0.32 -1.91
CA ILE A 22 8.80 -0.35 -0.86
C ILE A 22 9.54 -0.13 0.45
N ARG A 23 8.87 0.44 1.44
CA ARG A 23 9.43 0.73 2.75
C ARG A 23 9.56 -0.55 3.57
N SER A 24 10.60 -0.64 4.39
CA SER A 24 10.76 -1.68 5.42
C SER A 24 10.25 -1.24 6.80
N SER A 25 9.97 0.06 6.95
CA SER A 25 9.39 0.66 8.15
C SER A 25 8.64 1.95 7.81
N ILE A 26 7.66 2.28 8.66
CA ILE A 26 6.93 3.55 8.58
C ILE A 26 7.86 4.71 8.94
N SER A 27 8.01 5.68 8.02
CA SER A 27 8.79 6.91 8.26
C SER A 27 8.06 7.87 9.20
N GLU A 28 8.78 8.81 9.81
CA GLU A 28 8.17 9.91 10.57
C GLU A 28 7.20 10.71 9.70
N GLU A 29 7.60 11.05 8.48
CA GLU A 29 6.72 11.73 7.52
C GLU A 29 5.41 10.97 7.26
N ALA A 30 5.46 9.64 7.12
CA ALA A 30 4.25 8.85 6.94
C ALA A 30 3.37 8.89 8.21
N ARG A 31 3.95 8.83 9.41
CA ARG A 31 3.20 8.96 10.68
C ARG A 31 2.51 10.32 10.79
N ASP A 32 3.22 11.39 10.45
CA ASP A 32 2.70 12.76 10.53
C ASP A 32 1.56 13.03 9.52
N ASN A 33 1.52 12.28 8.41
CA ASN A 33 0.51 12.42 7.37
C ASN A 33 -0.65 11.42 7.46
N LEU A 34 -0.60 10.46 8.38
CA LEU A 34 -1.68 9.51 8.62
C LEU A 34 -2.66 10.07 9.64
N THR A 35 -3.95 10.13 9.28
CA THR A 35 -5.00 10.53 10.22
C THR A 35 -5.39 9.37 11.13
N GLU A 36 -6.00 9.64 12.29
CA GLU A 36 -6.52 8.61 13.19
C GLU A 36 -7.49 7.64 12.48
N GLU A 37 -8.32 8.17 11.59
CA GLU A 37 -9.24 7.40 10.74
C GLU A 37 -8.48 6.41 9.83
N GLN A 38 -7.38 6.87 9.21
CA GLN A 38 -6.54 6.05 8.35
C GLN A 38 -5.74 5.00 9.14
N ILE A 39 -5.27 5.35 10.34
CA ILE A 39 -4.59 4.42 11.26
C ILE A 39 -5.57 3.31 11.70
N GLY A 40 -6.81 3.68 12.03
CA GLY A 40 -7.87 2.73 12.35
C GLY A 40 -8.15 1.77 11.19
N PHE A 41 -8.25 2.29 9.97
CA PHE A 41 -8.38 1.47 8.77
C PHE A 41 -7.20 0.52 8.55
N LEU A 42 -5.95 1.00 8.66
CA LEU A 42 -4.76 0.15 8.47
C LEU A 42 -4.68 -0.96 9.52
N SER A 43 -5.08 -0.65 10.76
CA SER A 43 -5.15 -1.64 11.85
C SER A 43 -6.21 -2.71 11.58
N ALA A 44 -7.43 -2.30 11.18
CA ALA A 44 -8.49 -3.23 10.82
C ALA A 44 -8.13 -4.08 9.60
N LEU A 45 -7.50 -3.48 8.59
CA LEU A 45 -7.06 -4.20 7.40
C LEU A 45 -6.01 -5.25 7.72
N GLY A 46 -5.10 -4.96 8.65
CA GLY A 46 -4.10 -5.92 9.11
C GLY A 46 -4.71 -7.17 9.73
N ALA A 47 -5.84 -7.04 10.44
CA ALA A 47 -6.56 -8.18 11.00
C ALA A 47 -7.26 -9.02 9.91
N GLU A 48 -7.88 -8.37 8.92
CA GLU A 48 -8.60 -9.07 7.84
C GLU A 48 -7.66 -9.74 6.82
N PHE A 49 -6.41 -9.28 6.72
CA PHE A 49 -5.40 -9.88 5.84
C PHE A 49 -4.91 -11.26 6.32
N ASP A 50 -5.05 -11.61 7.60
CA ASP A 50 -4.67 -12.93 8.12
C ASP A 50 -5.47 -14.07 7.46
N ASP A 51 -6.74 -13.81 7.12
CA ASP A 51 -7.67 -14.79 6.52
C ASP A 51 -7.90 -14.55 5.01
N CYS A 52 -7.15 -13.64 4.40
CA CYS A 52 -7.32 -13.23 3.01
C CYS A 52 -6.48 -14.08 2.05
N ASP A 53 -7.12 -14.65 1.02
CA ASP A 53 -6.40 -15.24 -0.10
C ASP A 53 -5.52 -14.19 -0.77
N TRP A 54 -4.22 -14.45 -0.88
CA TRP A 54 -3.23 -13.46 -1.34
C TRP A 54 -3.23 -13.29 -2.87
N THR A 55 -4.34 -12.80 -3.41
CA THR A 55 -4.53 -12.52 -4.84
C THR A 55 -4.97 -11.06 -5.04
N GLU A 56 -4.64 -10.47 -6.20
CA GLU A 56 -5.01 -9.07 -6.49
C GLU A 56 -6.52 -8.80 -6.30
N ALA A 57 -7.37 -9.76 -6.69
CA ALA A 57 -8.82 -9.62 -6.60
C ALA A 57 -9.30 -9.57 -5.15
N GLU A 58 -8.84 -10.53 -4.33
CA GLU A 58 -9.22 -10.66 -2.92
C GLU A 58 -8.63 -9.55 -2.06
N ILE A 59 -7.36 -9.19 -2.27
CA ILE A 59 -6.75 -8.01 -1.64
C ILE A 59 -7.56 -6.75 -1.96
N GLY A 60 -7.91 -6.55 -3.23
CA GLY A 60 -8.72 -5.41 -3.64
C GLY A 60 -10.13 -5.41 -3.03
N SER A 61 -10.72 -6.60 -2.86
CA SER A 61 -12.03 -6.78 -2.22
C SER A 61 -11.95 -6.44 -0.73
N CYS A 62 -11.01 -7.04 -0.01
CA CYS A 62 -10.75 -6.81 1.41
C CYS A 62 -10.52 -5.31 1.71
N ILE A 63 -9.67 -4.62 0.95
CA ILE A 63 -9.44 -3.17 1.11
C ILE A 63 -10.76 -2.37 1.04
N ARG A 64 -11.65 -2.70 0.09
CA ARG A 64 -12.93 -1.98 -0.06
C ARG A 64 -13.90 -2.30 1.08
N SER A 65 -13.97 -3.56 1.50
CA SER A 65 -14.83 -3.99 2.61
C SER A 65 -14.42 -3.30 3.90
N VAL A 66 -13.13 -3.34 4.26
CA VAL A 66 -12.61 -2.72 5.48
C VAL A 66 -12.76 -1.20 5.44
N ALA A 67 -12.55 -0.56 4.29
CA ALA A 67 -12.80 0.87 4.15
C ALA A 67 -14.28 1.22 4.40
N ALA A 68 -15.22 0.40 3.93
CA ALA A 68 -16.64 0.61 4.17
C ALA A 68 -17.01 0.40 5.64
N GLU A 69 -16.44 -0.62 6.30
CA GLU A 69 -16.70 -0.95 7.71
C GLU A 69 -16.14 0.11 8.67
N THR A 70 -14.94 0.62 8.39
CA THR A 70 -14.29 1.67 9.20
C THR A 70 -14.79 3.07 8.88
N GLY A 71 -15.59 3.23 7.82
CA GLY A 71 -16.10 4.52 7.37
C GLY A 71 -15.09 5.36 6.59
N VAL A 72 -13.87 4.85 6.36
CA VAL A 72 -12.84 5.56 5.60
C VAL A 72 -13.24 5.71 4.14
N GLY A 73 -13.27 6.95 3.68
CA GLY A 73 -13.51 7.25 2.27
C GLY A 73 -12.55 6.49 1.37
N GLY A 74 -13.04 5.84 0.30
CA GLY A 74 -12.24 4.92 -0.51
C GLY A 74 -10.90 5.49 -0.99
N ARG A 75 -10.86 6.78 -1.38
CA ARG A 75 -9.59 7.46 -1.72
C ARG A 75 -8.62 7.51 -0.54
N ASN A 76 -9.10 7.84 0.66
CA ASN A 76 -8.29 7.97 1.87
C ASN A 76 -7.73 6.61 2.32
N ALA A 77 -8.45 5.50 2.10
CA ALA A 77 -7.97 4.15 2.34
C ALA A 77 -6.73 3.83 1.49
N TYR A 78 -6.77 4.14 0.18
CA TYR A 78 -5.60 3.95 -0.70
C TYR A 78 -4.45 4.90 -0.35
N VAL A 79 -4.74 6.16 0.03
CA VAL A 79 -3.70 7.09 0.50
C VAL A 79 -3.00 6.54 1.74
N ALA A 80 -3.74 5.96 2.69
CA ALA A 80 -3.18 5.34 3.88
C ALA A 80 -2.22 4.19 3.53
N LEU A 81 -2.62 3.32 2.60
CA LEU A 81 -1.77 2.23 2.10
C LEU A 81 -0.50 2.75 1.43
N TYR A 82 -0.59 3.81 0.63
CA TYR A 82 0.61 4.37 0.00
C TYR A 82 1.55 5.00 1.03
N TRP A 83 1.03 5.65 2.07
CA TRP A 83 1.87 6.16 3.15
C TRP A 83 2.60 5.02 3.86
N ALA A 84 1.89 3.94 4.19
CA ALA A 84 2.49 2.81 4.88
C ALA A 84 3.53 2.06 4.02
N ILE A 85 3.21 1.80 2.75
CA ILE A 85 4.00 0.92 1.87
C ILE A 85 5.09 1.69 1.11
N LEU A 86 4.81 2.92 0.70
CA LEU A 86 5.67 3.70 -0.20
C LEU A 86 6.25 4.96 0.45
N GLY A 87 5.72 5.39 1.60
CA GLY A 87 6.10 6.66 2.21
C GLY A 87 5.66 7.88 1.40
N LYS A 88 4.58 7.75 0.61
CA LYS A 88 4.00 8.85 -0.20
C LYS A 88 2.49 8.67 -0.34
N ASN A 89 1.76 9.69 -0.76
CA ASN A 89 0.29 9.65 -0.84
C ASN A 89 -0.30 9.09 -2.15
N HIS A 90 0.52 8.57 -3.06
CA HIS A 90 0.08 8.04 -4.35
C HIS A 90 1.02 6.95 -4.86
N GLY A 91 0.50 6.09 -5.74
CA GLY A 91 1.27 4.97 -6.29
C GLY A 91 0.54 4.25 -7.42
N PRO A 92 1.12 3.15 -7.93
CA PRO A 92 0.41 2.24 -8.83
C PRO A 92 -0.76 1.59 -8.10
N LYS A 93 -1.61 0.86 -8.82
CA LYS A 93 -2.77 0.14 -8.26
C LYS A 93 -2.35 -0.69 -7.03
N ALA A 94 -2.83 -0.29 -5.85
CA ALA A 94 -2.39 -0.85 -4.58
C ALA A 94 -2.58 -2.37 -4.50
N SER A 95 -3.71 -2.91 -4.97
CA SER A 95 -3.96 -4.35 -4.91
C SER A 95 -2.98 -5.15 -5.78
N SER A 96 -2.62 -4.65 -6.97
CA SER A 96 -1.61 -5.29 -7.82
C SER A 96 -0.22 -5.21 -7.19
N LEU A 97 0.12 -4.08 -6.56
CA LEU A 97 1.39 -3.93 -5.87
C LEU A 97 1.51 -4.91 -4.69
N ILE A 98 0.50 -4.95 -3.82
CA ILE A 98 0.46 -5.78 -2.61
C ILE A 98 0.46 -7.28 -2.98
N ALA A 99 -0.22 -7.68 -4.05
CA ALA A 99 -0.23 -9.07 -4.52
C ALA A 99 1.14 -9.59 -4.96
N GLU A 100 2.04 -8.70 -5.40
CA GLU A 100 3.43 -9.04 -5.77
C GLU A 100 4.39 -8.95 -4.57
N MET A 101 3.90 -8.53 -3.39
CA MET A 101 4.65 -8.48 -2.14
C MET A 101 4.41 -9.73 -1.30
N ASP A 102 5.35 -10.02 -0.42
CA ASP A 102 5.19 -11.01 0.64
C ASP A 102 4.16 -10.53 1.67
N SER A 103 3.20 -11.39 2.02
CA SER A 103 2.08 -11.03 2.90
C SER A 103 2.54 -10.63 4.29
N ALA A 104 3.49 -11.37 4.87
CA ALA A 104 4.04 -11.08 6.19
C ALA A 104 4.72 -9.71 6.24
N SER A 105 5.38 -9.32 5.15
CA SER A 105 6.01 -8.00 5.02
C SER A 105 4.98 -6.87 5.00
N VAL A 106 3.87 -7.05 4.29
CA VAL A 106 2.75 -6.07 4.26
C VAL A 106 2.11 -5.97 5.63
N MET A 107 1.75 -7.10 6.25
CA MET A 107 1.14 -7.16 7.57
C MET A 107 2.04 -6.51 8.62
N SER A 108 3.35 -6.79 8.59
CA SER A 108 4.31 -6.14 9.48
C SER A 108 4.44 -4.63 9.29
N LEU A 109 4.15 -4.08 8.10
CA LEU A 109 4.18 -2.64 7.90
C LEU A 109 2.93 -1.97 8.47
N ILE A 110 1.75 -2.50 8.11
CA ILE A 110 0.46 -1.92 8.50
C ILE A 110 0.15 -2.09 9.99
N SER A 111 0.70 -3.11 10.65
CA SER A 111 0.55 -3.32 12.10
C SER A 111 1.45 -2.41 12.96
N ARG A 112 2.39 -1.66 12.35
CA ARG A 112 3.38 -0.81 13.03
C ARG A 112 3.10 0.69 12.86
N VAL A 113 1.92 1.01 12.37
CA VAL A 113 1.42 2.36 12.15
C VAL A 113 1.13 3.02 13.49
#